data_AF-A0A2E8XEP9-F1
#
_entry.id   AF-A0A2E8XEP9-F1
#
_cell.length_a   1.000
_cell.length_b   1.000
_cell.length_c   1.000
_cell.angle_alpha   90.00
_cell.angle_beta   90.00
_cell.angle_gamma   90.00
#
_symmetry.space_group_name_H-M   'P 1'
#
loop_
_entity.id
_entity.type
_entity.pdbx_description
1 polymer ?
#
loop_
_entity_poly.entity_id
_entity_poly.type
_entity_poly.pdbx_seq_one_letter_code
_entity_poly.pdbx_strand_id
1 'polypeptide(L)'
;WDGGITDYHFDWQFDMGNELVLYPHFSSQVIPGWFDKQIKWRKVNNEHLNNVVLLVPSKEFVSSLPGQKIPDRNDFRRYDYETRVKVWQEVIEKSEAIAEDLKLLVNDGVGLDCIQLISERDR
;
A
#
# COMPACT_ATOMS: atom_id res chain seq x y z
N TRP A 1 -4.09 16.95 -3.78
CA TRP A 1 -4.53 16.70 -2.41
C TRP A 1 -3.29 16.33 -1.62
N ASP A 2 -3.01 17.02 -0.52
CA ASP A 2 -1.90 16.75 0.42
C ASP A 2 -2.29 15.63 1.42
N GLY A 3 -3.48 15.03 1.25
CA GLY A 3 -4.18 14.03 2.09
C GLY A 3 -3.95 14.07 3.60
N GLY A 4 -3.53 15.22 4.13
CA GLY A 4 -3.38 15.49 5.55
C GLY A 4 -2.48 14.49 6.26
N ILE A 5 -2.70 14.34 7.56
CA ILE A 5 -1.91 13.47 8.44
C ILE A 5 -1.96 11.98 8.03
N THR A 6 -2.97 11.58 7.25
CA THR A 6 -3.24 10.18 6.85
C THR A 6 -2.41 9.70 5.66
N ASP A 7 -1.84 10.61 4.87
CA ASP A 7 -0.95 10.27 3.76
C ASP A 7 0.49 9.99 4.23
N TYR A 8 0.77 10.19 5.52
CA TYR A 8 2.07 9.96 6.12
C TYR A 8 2.16 8.56 6.73
N HIS A 9 3.29 7.92 6.53
CA HIS A 9 3.52 6.60 7.09
C HIS A 9 3.95 6.77 8.54
N PHE A 10 3.21 6.13 9.43
CA PHE A 10 3.44 6.24 10.86
C PHE A 10 4.62 5.37 11.31
N ASP A 11 5.47 5.94 12.17
CA ASP A 11 6.59 5.27 12.84
C ASP A 11 6.53 5.56 14.33
N TRP A 12 5.39 5.22 14.92
CA TRP A 12 5.14 5.25 16.35
C TRP A 12 4.63 3.89 16.82
N GLN A 13 4.82 3.60 18.10
CA GLN A 13 4.23 2.41 18.70
C GLN A 13 2.71 2.59 18.73
N PHE A 14 1.99 1.70 18.06
CA PHE A 14 0.53 1.70 18.11
C PHE A 14 0.06 1.17 19.46
N ASP A 15 -0.19 2.10 20.39
CA ASP A 15 -0.49 1.80 21.80
C ASP A 15 -1.97 1.47 22.03
N MET A 16 -2.46 0.44 21.34
CA MET A 16 -3.84 -0.08 21.47
C MET A 16 -3.89 -1.31 22.42
N GLY A 17 -2.87 -1.51 23.26
CA GLY A 17 -2.73 -2.71 24.08
C GLY A 17 -2.29 -3.94 23.27
N ASN A 18 -2.83 -5.12 23.60
CA ASN A 18 -2.46 -6.40 22.95
C ASN A 18 -3.24 -6.69 21.66
N GLU A 19 -3.93 -5.69 21.10
CA GLU A 19 -4.72 -5.82 19.89
C GLU A 19 -3.87 -5.63 18.63
N LEU A 20 -4.35 -6.19 17.51
CA LEU A 20 -3.74 -5.97 16.21
C LEU A 20 -4.29 -4.70 15.56
N VAL A 21 -3.40 -3.96 14.89
CA VAL A 21 -3.74 -2.81 14.05
C VAL A 21 -3.74 -3.24 12.60
N LEU A 22 -4.91 -3.20 11.96
CA LEU A 22 -5.02 -3.37 10.52
C LEU A 22 -4.62 -2.05 9.83
N TYR A 23 -3.60 -2.12 8.96
CA TYR A 23 -3.13 -0.97 8.20
C TYR A 23 -3.23 -1.26 6.69
N PRO A 24 -4.36 -0.92 6.04
CA PRO A 24 -4.48 -0.96 4.59
C PRO A 24 -3.59 0.10 3.94
N HIS A 25 -2.80 -0.30 2.96
CA HIS A 25 -1.88 0.60 2.27
C HIS A 25 -1.68 0.19 0.81
N PHE A 26 -1.22 1.10 -0.06
CA PHE A 26 -0.98 0.80 -1.49
C PHE A 26 0.42 0.21 -1.75
N SER A 27 1.28 0.17 -0.74
CA SER A 27 2.69 -0.25 -0.84
C SER A 27 3.17 -0.88 0.46
N SER A 28 4.01 -1.90 0.37
CA SER A 28 4.69 -2.52 1.51
C SER A 28 5.78 -1.63 2.13
N GLN A 29 6.24 -0.62 1.41
CA GLN A 29 7.26 0.31 1.90
C GLN A 29 6.65 1.31 2.90
N VAL A 30 7.09 1.21 4.16
CA VAL A 30 6.73 2.14 5.24
C VAL A 30 7.86 3.17 5.39
N ILE A 31 7.69 4.37 4.83
CA ILE A 31 8.70 5.43 4.80
C ILE A 31 8.24 6.56 5.72
N PRO A 32 8.75 6.63 6.97
CA PRO A 32 8.30 7.66 7.89
C PRO A 32 8.69 9.04 7.38
N GLY A 33 7.76 9.98 7.54
CA GLY A 33 8.04 11.36 7.22
C GLY A 33 6.86 12.26 7.48
N TRP A 34 7.17 13.53 7.66
CA TRP A 34 6.23 14.65 7.71
C TRP A 34 6.72 15.68 6.68
N PHE A 35 5.78 16.35 6.00
CA PHE A 35 6.01 17.45 5.06
C PHE A 35 6.87 17.12 3.83
N ASP A 36 6.35 16.31 2.90
CA ASP A 36 6.82 16.15 1.49
C ASP A 36 8.33 15.92 1.21
N LYS A 37 9.18 15.82 2.24
CA LYS A 37 10.62 15.75 2.09
C LYS A 37 11.06 14.31 1.88
N GLN A 38 11.58 14.03 0.69
CA GLN A 38 12.23 12.77 0.35
C GLN A 38 13.55 12.61 1.11
N ILE A 39 13.48 12.02 2.30
CA ILE A 39 14.65 11.78 3.15
C ILE A 39 14.98 10.29 3.12
N LYS A 40 15.91 9.91 2.23
CA LYS A 40 16.24 8.51 1.92
C LYS A 40 16.80 7.69 3.09
N TRP A 41 17.30 8.33 4.14
CA TRP A 41 17.83 7.64 5.33
C TRP A 41 16.77 7.35 6.40
N ARG A 42 15.54 7.86 6.24
CA ARG A 42 14.45 7.53 7.14
C ARG A 42 14.00 6.09 6.90
N LYS A 43 14.01 5.31 7.97
CA LYS A 43 13.53 3.94 8.00
C LYS A 43 12.64 3.80 9.22
N VAL A 44 11.49 3.16 9.04
CA VAL A 44 10.63 2.79 10.17
C VAL A 44 11.36 1.82 11.08
N ASN A 45 11.14 1.94 12.39
CA ASN A 45 11.56 0.93 13.33
C ASN A 45 10.55 -0.23 13.31
N ASN A 46 10.99 -1.45 12.95
CA ASN A 46 10.08 -2.60 12.89
C ASN A 46 9.46 -2.94 14.25
N GLU A 47 10.11 -2.61 15.37
CA GLU A 47 9.54 -2.79 16.71
C GLU A 47 8.26 -1.97 16.91
N HIS A 48 8.12 -0.84 16.21
CA HIS A 48 6.90 -0.02 16.26
C HIS A 48 5.74 -0.65 15.48
N LEU A 49 6.01 -1.67 14.65
CA LEU A 49 5.02 -2.35 13.82
C LEU A 49 4.73 -3.78 14.28
N ASN A 50 5.11 -4.14 15.51
CA ASN A 50 5.02 -5.51 16.04
C ASN A 50 3.58 -6.04 16.12
N ASN A 51 2.59 -5.17 16.30
CA ASN A 51 1.16 -5.48 16.31
C ASN A 51 0.44 -5.03 15.03
N VAL A 52 1.16 -4.71 13.95
CA VAL A 52 0.57 -4.19 12.72
C VAL A 52 0.42 -5.30 11.68
N VAL A 53 -0.79 -5.45 11.16
CA VAL A 53 -1.10 -6.22 9.96
C VAL A 53 -1.17 -5.26 8.78
N LEU A 54 -0.13 -5.24 7.96
CA LEU A 54 -0.06 -4.41 6.75
C LEU A 54 -0.76 -5.12 5.59
N LEU A 55 -1.85 -4.55 5.09
CA LEU A 55 -2.63 -5.09 3.98
C LEU A 55 -2.33 -4.27 2.71
N VAL A 56 -1.67 -4.89 1.74
CA VAL A 56 -1.20 -4.23 0.50
C VAL A 56 -1.47 -5.09 -0.73
N PRO A 57 -1.58 -4.51 -1.94
CA PRO A 57 -1.59 -5.27 -3.17
C PRO A 57 -0.30 -6.09 -3.34
N SER A 58 -0.41 -7.27 -3.93
CA SER A 58 0.76 -8.11 -4.25
C SER A 58 1.62 -7.48 -5.36
N LYS A 59 2.89 -7.89 -5.43
CA LYS A 59 3.79 -7.44 -6.53
C LYS A 59 3.29 -7.89 -7.88
N GLU A 60 2.75 -9.09 -7.93
CA GLU A 60 2.21 -9.74 -9.12
C GLU A 60 1.04 -8.91 -9.65
N PHE A 61 0.15 -8.45 -8.75
CA PHE A 61 -0.93 -7.54 -9.11
C PHE A 61 -0.38 -6.22 -9.67
N VAL A 62 0.53 -5.55 -8.96
CA VAL A 62 1.09 -4.25 -9.40
C VAL A 62 1.83 -4.39 -10.74
N SER A 63 2.53 -5.50 -10.96
CA SER A 63 3.24 -5.80 -12.20
C SER A 63 2.29 -6.06 -13.38
N SER A 64 1.05 -6.46 -13.10
CA SER A 64 0.01 -6.66 -14.12
C SER A 64 -0.65 -5.36 -14.58
N LEU A 65 -0.45 -4.24 -13.86
CA LEU A 65 -1.02 -2.94 -14.18
C LEU A 65 -0.30 -2.29 -15.38
N PRO A 66 -0.97 -1.36 -16.11
CA PRO A 66 -0.30 -0.55 -17.12
C PRO A 66 0.94 0.17 -16.58
N GLY A 67 2.06 -0.01 -17.26
CA GLY A 67 3.33 0.56 -16.80
C GLY A 67 3.93 -0.11 -15.56
N GLN A 68 3.37 -1.25 -15.12
CA GLN A 68 3.85 -2.04 -13.98
C GLN A 68 3.91 -1.25 -12.68
N LYS A 69 2.95 -0.33 -12.50
CA LYS A 69 2.85 0.56 -11.34
C LYS A 69 1.40 0.95 -11.06
N ILE A 70 1.15 1.37 -9.83
CA ILE A 70 -0.05 2.12 -9.47
C ILE A 70 0.10 3.54 -10.07
N PRO A 71 -0.95 4.12 -10.71
CA PRO A 71 -0.91 5.46 -11.26
C PRO A 71 -0.45 6.50 -10.23
N ASP A 72 0.37 7.45 -10.65
CA ASP A 72 0.94 8.48 -9.78
C ASP A 72 0.96 9.85 -10.47
N ARG A 73 1.34 10.89 -9.71
CA ARG A 73 1.37 12.28 -10.22
C ARG A 73 2.31 12.51 -11.42
N ASN A 74 3.30 11.67 -11.64
CA ASN A 74 4.19 11.78 -12.79
C ASN A 74 3.47 11.44 -14.10
N ASP A 75 2.35 10.73 -14.04
CA ASP A 75 1.57 10.39 -15.23
C ASP A 75 0.99 11.63 -15.92
N PHE A 76 0.69 12.70 -15.16
CA PHE A 76 0.31 14.00 -15.72
C PHE A 76 1.40 14.63 -16.60
N ARG A 77 2.68 14.30 -16.36
CA ARG A 77 3.81 14.76 -17.17
C ARG A 77 4.13 13.82 -18.33
N ARG A 78 3.80 12.54 -18.20
CA ARG A 78 4.19 11.48 -19.16
C ARG A 78 3.16 11.27 -20.26
N TYR A 79 1.89 11.42 -19.95
CA TYR A 79 0.79 11.04 -20.83
C TYR A 79 -0.15 12.21 -21.10
N ASP A 80 -0.77 12.23 -22.28
CA ASP A 80 -1.89 13.14 -22.57
C ASP A 80 -3.16 12.76 -21.79
N TYR A 81 -4.19 13.60 -21.86
CA TYR A 81 -5.42 13.39 -21.10
C TYR A 81 -6.08 12.04 -21.41
N GLU A 82 -6.29 11.73 -22.69
CA GLU A 82 -6.97 10.50 -23.12
C GLU A 82 -6.24 9.23 -22.67
N THR A 83 -4.90 9.22 -22.81
CA THR A 83 -4.07 8.08 -22.38
C THR A 83 -4.13 7.91 -20.87
N ARG A 84 -4.06 9.01 -20.09
CA ARG A 84 -4.17 8.93 -18.63
C ARG A 84 -5.52 8.40 -18.17
N VAL A 85 -6.61 8.88 -18.77
CA VAL A 85 -7.97 8.41 -18.43
C VAL A 85 -8.07 6.91 -18.71
N LYS A 86 -7.58 6.45 -19.88
CA LYS A 86 -7.58 5.03 -20.22
C LYS A 86 -6.78 4.19 -19.23
N VAL A 87 -5.56 4.62 -18.90
CA VAL A 87 -4.71 3.92 -17.92
C VAL A 87 -5.38 3.86 -16.55
N TRP A 88 -5.94 4.97 -16.08
CA TRP A 88 -6.62 5.03 -14.79
C TRP A 88 -7.84 4.10 -14.75
N GLN A 89 -8.65 4.11 -15.80
CA GLN A 89 -9.83 3.28 -15.91
C GLN A 89 -9.48 1.78 -15.89
N GLU A 90 -8.45 1.37 -16.64
CA GLU A 90 -7.97 -0.03 -16.62
C GLU A 90 -7.48 -0.46 -15.22
N VAL A 91 -6.81 0.44 -14.49
CA VAL A 91 -6.36 0.14 -13.12
C VAL A 91 -7.55 0.00 -12.16
N ILE A 92 -8.58 0.84 -12.28
CA ILE A 92 -9.81 0.69 -11.50
C ILE A 92 -10.46 -0.66 -11.78
N GLU A 93 -10.62 -1.01 -13.07
CA GLU A 93 -11.24 -2.27 -13.48
C GLU A 93 -10.47 -3.49 -12.93
N LYS A 94 -9.14 -3.47 -12.99
CA LYS A 94 -8.30 -4.53 -12.41
C LYS A 94 -8.40 -4.58 -10.88
N SER A 95 -8.62 -3.46 -10.22
CA SER A 95 -8.71 -3.39 -8.75
C SER A 95 -9.94 -4.10 -8.18
N GLU A 96 -10.96 -4.40 -9.01
CA GLU A 96 -12.10 -5.21 -8.59
C GLU A 96 -11.67 -6.60 -8.09
N ALA A 97 -10.62 -7.17 -8.69
CA ALA A 97 -10.06 -8.45 -8.24
C ALA A 97 -9.52 -8.38 -6.80
N ILE A 98 -8.94 -7.26 -6.38
CA ILE A 98 -8.47 -7.07 -4.99
C ILE A 98 -9.66 -7.08 -4.02
N ALA A 99 -10.79 -6.47 -4.42
CA ALA A 99 -11.97 -6.43 -3.56
C ALA A 99 -12.55 -7.85 -3.35
N GLU A 100 -12.62 -8.67 -4.39
CA GLU A 100 -13.03 -10.06 -4.26
C GLU A 100 -12.01 -10.90 -3.49
N ASP A 101 -10.70 -10.71 -3.70
CA ASP A 101 -9.65 -11.39 -2.92
C ASP A 101 -9.77 -11.06 -1.41
N LEU A 102 -9.96 -9.79 -1.06
CA LEU A 102 -10.15 -9.37 0.33
C LEU A 102 -11.41 -9.98 0.95
N LYS A 103 -12.49 -10.05 0.19
CA LYS A 103 -13.76 -10.66 0.63
C LYS A 103 -13.59 -12.15 0.90
N LEU A 104 -12.88 -12.88 0.04
CA LEU A 104 -12.55 -14.30 0.24
C LEU A 104 -11.62 -14.49 1.45
N LEU A 105 -10.61 -13.64 1.61
CA LEU A 105 -9.72 -13.66 2.77
C LEU A 105 -10.49 -13.49 4.08
N VAL A 106 -11.40 -12.52 4.14
CA VAL A 106 -12.15 -12.18 5.37
C VAL A 106 -13.23 -13.21 5.70
N ASN A 107 -13.99 -13.68 4.70
CA ASN A 107 -15.13 -14.57 4.94
C ASN A 107 -14.72 -16.04 5.02
N ASP A 108 -13.76 -16.45 4.20
CA ASP A 108 -13.44 -17.86 3.97
C ASP A 108 -11.99 -18.21 4.36
N GLY A 109 -11.18 -17.22 4.75
CA GLY A 109 -9.79 -17.42 5.17
C GLY A 109 -8.83 -17.74 4.02
N VAL A 110 -9.24 -17.51 2.76
CA VAL A 110 -8.43 -17.81 1.58
C VAL A 110 -7.20 -16.91 1.55
N GLY A 111 -6.00 -17.49 1.49
CA GLY A 111 -4.74 -16.75 1.40
C GLY A 111 -4.12 -16.39 2.76
N LEU A 112 -4.69 -16.82 3.89
CA LEU A 112 -4.08 -16.65 5.22
C LEU A 112 -2.70 -17.33 5.33
N ASP A 113 -2.46 -18.38 4.55
CA ASP A 113 -1.18 -19.09 4.43
C ASP A 113 -0.08 -18.26 3.75
N CYS A 114 -0.45 -17.17 3.07
CA CYS A 114 0.47 -16.24 2.42
C CYS A 114 0.90 -15.08 3.35
N ILE A 115 0.42 -15.04 4.59
CA ILE A 115 0.84 -14.03 5.57
C ILE A 115 2.32 -14.24 5.92
N GLN A 116 3.09 -13.16 5.83
CA GLN A 116 4.53 -13.14 6.11
C GLN A 116 4.85 -12.17 7.26
N LEU A 117 6.03 -12.32 7.86
CA LEU A 117 6.48 -11.40 8.89
C LEU A 117 6.69 -10.01 8.30
N ILE A 118 6.24 -8.97 9.01
CA ILE A 118 6.39 -7.59 8.54
C ILE A 118 7.86 -7.19 8.33
N SER A 119 8.80 -7.88 8.97
CA SER A 119 10.24 -7.70 8.79
C SER A 119 10.76 -8.12 7.41
N GLU A 120 10.06 -9.03 6.74
CA GLU A 120 10.38 -9.63 5.43
C GLU A 120 9.80 -8.85 4.24
N ARG A 121 8.96 -7.84 4.51
CA ARG A 121 8.40 -6.96 3.50
C ARG A 121 9.49 -6.23 2.70
N ASP A 122 9.15 -5.79 1.50
CA ASP A 122 10.04 -4.95 0.70
C ASP A 122 10.30 -3.60 1.35
N ARG A 123 11.54 -3.12 1.24
CA ARG A 123 12.01 -1.85 1.79
C ARG A 123 12.49 -0.90 0.71
#